data_AF-A0A370FPB3-F1
#
_entry.id   AF-A0A370FPB3-F1
#
_cell.length_a   1.000
_cell.length_b   1.000
_cell.length_c   1.000
_cell.angle_alpha   90.00
_cell.angle_beta   90.00
_cell.angle_gamma   90.00
#
_symmetry.space_group_name_H-M   'P 1'
#
loop_
_entity.id
_entity.type
_entity.pdbx_description
1 polymer ?
#
loop_
_entity_poly.entity_id
_entity_poly.type
_entity_poly.pdbx_seq_one_letter_code
_entity_poly.pdbx_strand_id
1 'polypeptide(L)'
;MTFALARGARISARLATLAAAAALVAGCATTENALKDADQLLAEREAAKSLPTANLSQYAAALTRFGTMLDVYKDGDPVVYMQTRNILDATNLSNPLVGSEIPGDITEMVRTAVNRIGARIVYVPYHPDYLISQAQLGARFGVTMPDFLITGALTEFDRALSGAGRSNSASVDFGKGKGETNIGADFKRTAILSALALDLNLVSFSTQQMVPRVQASNVIKVLNFSSEDNASLGFYGDAFGFKLEGKYLQGRHSAIRTLVDLSVLELMGKATNTPYWRCIPGGTPDPVVVDNMRKSFEALTPQVKIGLIQVTLRKYGENVAINQQLDAPTQEALRRVYSSRYPQLGDTVDVLSWQGFEPLFFGVPMPWDGQLAAPSPATVTPAAGTVPPAASAPARTGA
;
A
#
# COMPACT_ATOMS: atom_id res chain seq x y z
N MET A 1 2.55 -76.39 50.12
CA MET A 1 2.03 -75.08 50.56
C MET A 1 3.24 -74.20 50.87
N THR A 2 3.74 -73.42 49.91
CA THR A 2 3.30 -72.08 49.43
C THR A 2 3.77 -70.90 50.27
N PHE A 3 4.71 -70.16 49.66
CA PHE A 3 4.85 -68.69 49.59
C PHE A 3 5.08 -67.87 50.86
N ALA A 4 6.33 -67.39 51.01
CA ALA A 4 6.63 -66.01 51.39
C ALA A 4 8.02 -65.63 50.87
N LEU A 5 8.17 -64.44 50.27
CA LEU A 5 9.39 -63.68 49.90
C LEU A 5 9.44 -63.25 48.43
N ALA A 6 8.53 -62.37 48.01
CA ALA A 6 8.71 -61.56 46.80
C ALA A 6 7.81 -60.30 46.81
N ARG A 7 7.86 -59.46 47.85
CA ARG A 7 7.15 -58.16 47.86
C ARG A 7 7.99 -56.92 48.22
N GLY A 8 9.21 -57.06 48.76
CA GLY A 8 10.03 -55.92 49.20
C GLY A 8 10.77 -55.16 48.08
N ALA A 9 11.32 -55.87 47.09
CA ALA A 9 12.25 -55.26 46.12
C ALA A 9 11.59 -54.45 44.98
N ARG A 10 10.28 -54.61 44.76
CA ARG A 10 9.56 -53.91 43.66
C ARG A 10 9.06 -52.52 44.04
N ILE A 11 8.99 -52.20 45.33
CA ILE A 11 8.49 -50.90 45.82
C ILE A 11 9.64 -49.88 45.86
N SER A 12 10.83 -50.30 46.31
CA SER A 12 12.03 -49.46 46.35
C SER A 12 12.52 -49.02 44.97
N ALA A 13 12.46 -49.91 43.97
CA ALA A 13 12.82 -49.57 42.59
C ALA A 13 11.84 -48.59 41.92
N ARG A 14 10.54 -48.65 42.29
CA ARG A 14 9.50 -47.75 41.75
C ARG A 14 9.51 -46.36 42.39
N LEU A 15 9.89 -46.25 43.67
CA LEU A 15 10.08 -44.96 44.33
C LEU A 15 11.36 -44.26 43.87
N ALA A 16 12.44 -45.01 43.60
CA ALA A 16 13.68 -44.44 43.07
C ALA A 16 13.52 -43.88 41.65
N THR A 17 12.74 -44.55 40.79
CA THR A 17 12.44 -44.05 39.44
C THR A 17 11.47 -42.88 39.44
N LEU A 18 10.50 -42.82 40.36
CA LEU A 18 9.63 -41.65 40.50
C LEU A 18 10.40 -40.41 41.02
N ALA A 19 11.32 -40.60 41.96
CA ALA A 19 12.14 -39.51 42.50
C ALA A 19 13.14 -38.97 41.45
N ALA A 20 13.73 -39.85 40.64
CA ALA A 20 14.61 -39.44 39.53
C ALA A 20 13.83 -38.73 38.41
N ALA A 21 12.60 -39.14 38.11
CA ALA A 21 11.74 -38.46 37.14
C ALA A 21 11.26 -37.09 37.64
N ALA A 22 10.93 -36.95 38.92
CA ALA A 22 10.56 -35.66 39.51
C ALA A 22 11.74 -34.67 39.57
N ALA A 23 12.97 -35.15 39.81
CA ALA A 23 14.17 -34.33 39.77
C ALA A 23 14.54 -33.85 38.35
N LEU A 24 14.27 -34.68 37.32
CA LEU A 24 14.49 -34.31 35.91
C LEU A 24 13.46 -33.28 35.40
N VAL A 25 12.22 -33.31 35.90
CA VAL A 25 11.20 -32.33 35.51
C VAL A 25 11.36 -30.99 36.26
N ALA A 26 11.84 -31.02 37.52
CA ALA A 26 12.14 -29.80 38.27
C ALA A 26 13.39 -29.05 37.75
N GLY A 27 14.33 -29.74 37.09
CA GLY A 27 15.52 -29.13 36.50
C GLY A 27 15.25 -28.28 35.25
N CYS A 28 14.12 -28.48 34.57
CA CYS A 28 13.77 -27.74 33.35
C CYS A 28 12.90 -26.50 33.60
N ALA A 29 12.47 -26.24 34.85
CA ALA A 29 11.62 -25.12 35.21
C ALA A 29 12.17 -24.35 36.43
N THR A 30 13.49 -24.21 36.53
CA THR A 30 14.10 -23.37 37.56
C THR A 30 13.87 -21.89 37.23
N THR A 31 13.54 -21.10 38.24
CA THR A 31 13.34 -19.64 38.13
C THR A 31 14.55 -18.93 37.50
N GLU A 32 15.74 -19.50 37.67
CA GLU A 32 16.98 -19.00 37.08
C GLU A 32 17.03 -19.15 35.54
N ASN A 33 16.45 -20.22 34.98
CA ASN A 33 16.34 -20.38 33.53
C ASN A 33 15.27 -19.44 32.96
N ALA A 34 14.15 -19.27 33.67
CA ALA A 34 13.11 -18.30 33.27
C ALA A 34 13.61 -16.85 33.31
N LEU A 35 14.48 -16.51 34.28
CA LEU A 35 15.13 -15.20 34.35
C LEU A 35 16.16 -15.01 33.24
N LYS A 36 16.97 -16.02 32.93
CA LYS A 36 17.91 -15.98 31.80
C LYS A 36 17.20 -15.85 30.45
N ASP A 37 16.09 -16.57 30.26
CA ASP A 37 15.26 -16.42 29.05
C ASP A 37 14.62 -15.02 28.98
N ALA A 38 14.14 -14.49 30.11
CA ALA A 38 13.60 -13.14 30.16
C ALA A 38 14.67 -12.06 29.86
N ASP A 39 15.87 -12.21 30.42
CA ASP A 39 17.00 -11.31 30.18
C ASP A 39 17.49 -11.41 28.73
N GLN A 40 17.49 -12.61 28.14
CA GLN A 40 17.82 -12.82 26.74
C GLN A 40 16.77 -12.19 25.82
N LEU A 41 15.49 -12.36 26.10
CA LEU A 41 14.40 -11.73 25.33
C LEU A 41 14.40 -10.20 25.48
N LEU A 42 14.75 -9.68 26.67
CA LEU A 42 14.93 -8.25 26.89
C LEU A 42 16.15 -7.73 26.13
N ALA A 43 17.27 -8.43 26.15
CA ALA A 43 18.47 -8.08 25.41
C ALA A 43 18.25 -8.14 23.89
N GLU A 44 17.50 -9.12 23.39
CA GLU A 44 17.07 -9.21 21.99
C GLU A 44 16.13 -8.05 21.62
N ARG A 45 15.21 -7.66 22.52
CA ARG A 45 14.36 -6.45 22.32
C ARG A 45 15.15 -5.15 22.37
N GLU A 46 16.15 -5.06 23.23
CA GLU A 46 17.03 -3.89 23.35
C GLU A 46 17.97 -3.78 22.15
N ALA A 47 18.44 -4.92 21.62
CA ALA A 47 19.21 -4.99 20.38
C ALA A 47 18.33 -4.70 19.14
N ALA A 48 17.05 -5.10 19.18
CA ALA A 48 16.04 -4.79 18.17
C ALA A 48 15.39 -3.40 18.34
N LYS A 49 15.87 -2.60 19.31
CA LYS A 49 15.44 -1.22 19.56
C LYS A 49 16.01 -0.34 18.43
N SER A 50 15.40 -0.45 17.26
CA SER A 50 15.64 0.49 16.17
C SER A 50 15.32 1.90 16.69
N LEU A 51 16.16 2.87 16.32
CA LEU A 51 15.84 4.27 16.52
C LEU A 51 14.42 4.53 15.98
N PRO A 52 13.62 5.40 16.60
CA PRO A 52 12.28 5.70 16.10
C PRO A 52 12.36 6.13 14.64
N THR A 53 12.01 5.23 13.73
CA THR A 53 11.91 5.52 12.31
C THR A 53 10.48 5.94 12.03
N ALA A 54 10.31 7.02 11.27
CA ALA A 54 8.99 7.34 10.77
C ALA A 54 8.52 6.16 9.91
N ASN A 55 7.40 5.53 10.30
CA ASN A 55 6.76 4.48 9.50
C ASN A 55 6.08 5.14 8.29
N LEU A 56 6.91 5.61 7.36
CA LEU A 56 6.49 6.22 6.10
C LEU A 56 6.37 5.11 5.07
N SER A 57 5.14 4.84 4.67
CA SER A 57 4.89 4.06 3.47
C SER A 57 5.57 4.74 2.28
N GLN A 58 5.96 3.97 1.27
CA GLN A 58 6.43 4.55 0.00
C GLN A 58 5.39 5.50 -0.64
N TYR A 59 4.11 5.35 -0.29
CA TYR A 59 3.00 6.20 -0.75
C TYR A 59 2.95 7.54 0.00
N ALA A 60 3.45 7.60 1.23
CA ALA A 60 3.67 8.88 1.91
C ALA A 60 4.67 9.76 1.13
N ALA A 61 5.72 9.16 0.55
CA ALA A 61 6.65 9.88 -0.33
C ALA A 61 5.98 10.27 -1.67
N ALA A 62 5.05 9.46 -2.18
CA ALA A 62 4.30 9.78 -3.39
C ALA A 62 3.40 11.02 -3.22
N LEU A 63 2.80 11.23 -2.04
CA LEU A 63 2.04 12.45 -1.73
C LEU A 63 2.90 13.70 -1.80
N THR A 64 4.12 13.66 -1.27
CA THR A 64 5.06 14.80 -1.36
C THR A 64 5.50 15.07 -2.80
N ARG A 65 5.80 14.01 -3.58
CA ARG A 65 6.07 14.15 -5.03
C ARG A 65 4.89 14.76 -5.76
N PHE A 66 3.67 14.34 -5.42
CA PHE A 66 2.46 14.91 -5.99
C PHE A 66 2.32 16.39 -5.70
N GLY A 67 2.69 16.85 -4.50
CA GLY A 67 2.85 18.27 -4.18
C GLY A 67 3.73 19.03 -5.15
N THR A 68 4.96 18.54 -5.35
CA THR A 68 5.90 19.13 -6.31
C THR A 68 5.38 19.07 -7.75
N MET A 69 4.67 18.00 -8.11
CA MET A 69 4.02 17.87 -9.42
C MET A 69 2.94 18.93 -9.60
N LEU A 70 2.15 19.23 -8.57
CA LEU A 70 1.15 20.30 -8.60
C LEU A 70 1.82 21.67 -8.79
N ASP A 71 2.97 21.93 -8.17
CA ASP A 71 3.69 23.19 -8.39
C ASP A 71 4.09 23.39 -9.86
N VAL A 72 4.39 22.30 -10.58
CA VAL A 72 4.69 22.35 -12.02
C VAL A 72 3.42 22.41 -12.87
N TYR A 73 2.44 21.55 -12.62
CA TYR A 73 1.25 21.42 -13.46
C TYR A 73 0.25 22.56 -13.25
N LYS A 74 0.12 23.05 -12.02
CA LYS A 74 -0.86 24.03 -11.54
C LYS A 74 -0.22 25.36 -11.16
N ASP A 75 0.93 25.67 -11.77
CA ASP A 75 1.52 26.98 -11.62
C ASP A 75 0.54 28.07 -12.11
N GLY A 76 0.37 29.12 -11.30
CA GLY A 76 -0.64 30.17 -11.51
C GLY A 76 -2.07 29.84 -11.07
N ASP A 77 -2.42 28.58 -10.81
CA ASP A 77 -3.75 28.20 -10.33
C ASP A 77 -3.92 28.54 -8.83
N PRO A 78 -5.15 28.85 -8.36
CA PRO A 78 -5.42 29.09 -6.95
C PRO A 78 -5.15 27.84 -6.10
N VAL A 79 -4.81 28.07 -4.84
CA VAL A 79 -4.69 27.01 -3.82
C VAL A 79 -6.05 26.36 -3.61
N VAL A 80 -6.08 25.03 -3.54
CA VAL A 80 -7.29 24.26 -3.25
C VAL A 80 -7.42 24.08 -1.74
N TYR A 81 -8.54 24.53 -1.17
CA TYR A 81 -8.86 24.35 0.23
C TYR A 81 -9.72 23.10 0.43
N MET A 82 -9.22 22.19 1.26
CA MET A 82 -9.82 20.88 1.48
C MET A 82 -10.24 20.73 2.93
N GLN A 83 -11.39 20.12 3.15
CA GLN A 83 -11.80 19.66 4.48
C GLN A 83 -12.24 18.19 4.38
N THR A 84 -12.25 17.45 5.50
CA THR A 84 -12.84 16.11 5.55
C THR A 84 -14.00 16.05 6.52
N ARG A 85 -15.02 15.26 6.17
CA ARG A 85 -15.98 14.70 7.13
C ARG A 85 -15.32 13.55 7.89
N ASN A 86 -16.01 13.04 8.91
CA ASN A 86 -15.54 11.87 9.63
C ASN A 86 -15.52 10.65 8.70
N ILE A 87 -14.40 9.94 8.70
CA ILE A 87 -14.18 8.72 7.92
C ILE A 87 -14.12 7.57 8.90
N LEU A 88 -15.25 6.86 9.01
CA LEU A 88 -15.48 5.86 10.05
C LEU A 88 -15.40 4.43 9.49
N ASP A 89 -15.31 3.48 10.41
CA ASP A 89 -15.48 2.06 10.12
C ASP A 89 -16.95 1.70 9.89
N ALA A 90 -17.30 1.23 8.68
CA ALA A 90 -18.61 0.71 8.34
C ALA A 90 -18.69 -0.83 8.41
N THR A 91 -17.60 -1.52 8.73
CA THR A 91 -17.52 -2.99 8.85
C THR A 91 -17.88 -3.52 10.25
N ASN A 92 -18.00 -2.62 11.24
CA ASN A 92 -18.23 -2.90 12.67
C ASN A 92 -17.08 -3.62 13.41
N LEU A 93 -15.89 -3.72 12.82
CA LEU A 93 -14.76 -4.45 13.41
C LEU A 93 -13.89 -3.64 14.35
N SER A 94 -14.10 -2.34 14.39
CA SER A 94 -13.55 -1.44 15.40
C SER A 94 -14.21 -1.57 16.77
N ASN A 95 -15.37 -2.23 16.86
CA ASN A 95 -16.12 -2.37 18.10
C ASN A 95 -15.33 -3.21 19.13
N PRO A 96 -15.21 -2.75 20.41
CA PRO A 96 -14.56 -3.51 21.47
C PRO A 96 -15.12 -4.93 21.67
N LEU A 97 -16.41 -5.14 21.39
CA LEU A 97 -17.08 -6.43 21.50
C LEU A 97 -16.56 -7.47 20.50
N VAL A 98 -15.96 -7.04 19.38
CA VAL A 98 -15.37 -7.91 18.37
C VAL A 98 -13.84 -7.82 18.34
N GLY A 99 -13.24 -7.21 19.37
CA GLY A 99 -11.79 -7.19 19.58
C GLY A 99 -11.05 -5.97 19.04
N SER A 100 -11.76 -4.94 18.54
CA SER A 100 -11.16 -3.69 18.03
C SER A 100 -10.01 -3.91 17.05
N GLU A 101 -10.31 -4.63 15.97
CA GLU A 101 -9.28 -5.15 15.06
C GLU A 101 -8.73 -4.11 14.09
N ILE A 102 -9.50 -3.05 13.89
CA ILE A 102 -9.18 -1.90 13.04
C ILE A 102 -9.57 -0.61 13.78
N PRO A 103 -8.97 0.54 13.42
CA PRO A 103 -9.41 1.83 13.94
C PRO A 103 -10.86 2.11 13.56
N GLY A 104 -11.66 2.63 14.51
CA GLY A 104 -13.04 3.06 14.25
C GLY A 104 -13.15 4.40 13.53
N ASP A 105 -12.09 5.20 13.58
CA ASP A 105 -11.99 6.50 12.93
C ASP A 105 -10.59 6.66 12.32
N ILE A 106 -10.55 6.89 11.01
CA ILE A 106 -9.31 7.12 10.26
C ILE A 106 -9.18 8.56 9.75
N THR A 107 -10.05 9.46 10.20
CA THR A 107 -10.11 10.86 9.77
C THR A 107 -8.76 11.56 9.93
N GLU A 108 -8.05 11.35 11.04
CA GLU A 108 -6.71 11.92 11.25
C GLU A 108 -5.66 11.39 10.27
N MET A 109 -5.80 10.14 9.82
CA MET A 109 -4.91 9.60 8.79
C MET A 109 -5.15 10.34 7.46
N VAL A 110 -6.41 10.61 7.10
CA VAL A 110 -6.77 11.38 5.91
C VAL A 110 -6.28 12.82 6.02
N ARG A 111 -6.48 13.48 7.18
CA ARG A 111 -5.94 14.83 7.45
C ARG A 111 -4.43 14.90 7.26
N THR A 112 -3.72 13.91 7.82
CA THR A 112 -2.28 13.81 7.69
C THR A 112 -1.85 13.60 6.23
N ALA A 113 -2.55 12.73 5.50
CA ALA A 113 -2.25 12.45 4.09
C ALA A 113 -2.47 13.68 3.20
N VAL A 114 -3.57 14.42 3.38
CA VAL A 114 -3.82 15.67 2.65
C VAL A 114 -2.72 16.70 2.96
N ASN A 115 -2.39 16.88 4.24
CA ASN A 115 -1.37 17.86 4.65
C ASN A 115 0.05 17.52 4.14
N ARG A 116 0.34 16.25 3.83
CA ARG A 116 1.62 15.83 3.24
C ARG A 116 1.80 16.26 1.78
N ILE A 117 0.73 16.63 1.09
CA ILE A 117 0.80 17.07 -0.31
C ILE A 117 1.51 18.43 -0.38
N GLY A 118 1.21 19.37 0.52
CA GLY A 118 1.90 20.65 0.61
C GLY A 118 1.09 21.83 0.07
N ALA A 119 1.77 22.92 -0.30
CA ALA A 119 1.20 24.26 -0.35
C ALA A 119 0.02 24.48 -1.32
N ARG A 120 -0.12 23.64 -2.36
CA ARG A 120 -1.22 23.74 -3.34
C ARG A 120 -2.53 23.12 -2.86
N ILE A 121 -2.47 22.26 -1.86
CA ILE A 121 -3.65 21.63 -1.24
C ILE A 121 -3.59 21.88 0.26
N VAL A 122 -4.38 22.84 0.72
CA VAL A 122 -4.38 23.28 2.13
C VAL A 122 -5.57 22.66 2.85
N TYR A 123 -5.28 21.92 3.91
CA TYR A 123 -6.32 21.38 4.77
C TYR A 123 -6.87 22.46 5.71
N VAL A 124 -8.19 22.67 5.68
CA VAL A 124 -8.92 23.57 6.57
C VAL A 124 -9.60 22.73 7.66
N PRO A 125 -9.13 22.79 8.91
CA PRO A 125 -9.80 22.12 10.02
C PRO A 125 -11.12 22.81 10.35
N TYR A 126 -12.12 22.01 10.72
CA TYR A 126 -13.42 22.52 11.14
C TYR A 126 -13.74 22.03 12.55
N HIS A 127 -13.76 22.99 13.46
CA HIS A 127 -14.12 22.78 14.86
C HIS A 127 -15.25 23.77 15.21
N PRO A 128 -16.52 23.42 14.98
CA PRO A 128 -17.64 24.35 15.15
C PRO A 128 -17.73 24.88 16.57
N ASP A 129 -17.52 24.03 17.58
CA ASP A 129 -17.58 24.42 18.99
C ASP A 129 -16.52 25.48 19.34
N TYR A 130 -15.33 25.34 18.78
CA TYR A 130 -14.24 26.31 18.92
C TYR A 130 -14.58 27.63 18.21
N LEU A 131 -15.09 27.57 16.97
CA LEU A 131 -15.47 28.77 16.22
C LEU A 131 -16.61 29.53 16.89
N ILE A 132 -17.63 28.83 17.41
CA ILE A 132 -18.77 29.42 18.11
C ILE A 132 -18.32 30.05 19.42
N SER A 133 -17.55 29.33 20.25
CA SER A 133 -17.07 29.84 21.53
C SER A 133 -16.18 31.07 21.37
N GLN A 134 -15.30 31.11 20.38
CA GLN A 134 -14.47 32.30 20.15
C GLN A 134 -15.22 33.46 19.50
N ALA A 135 -16.21 33.20 18.64
CA ALA A 135 -17.10 34.24 18.14
C ALA A 135 -17.90 34.90 19.28
N GLN A 136 -18.35 34.11 20.26
CA GLN A 136 -18.98 34.62 21.49
C GLN A 136 -18.03 35.49 22.34
N LEU A 137 -16.71 35.22 22.28
CA LEU A 137 -15.67 36.02 22.93
C LEU A 137 -15.25 37.28 22.11
N GLY A 138 -15.92 37.57 21.00
CA GLY A 138 -15.70 38.79 20.21
C GLY A 138 -14.54 38.71 19.20
N ALA A 139 -13.96 37.52 18.97
CA ALA A 139 -12.95 37.34 17.95
C ALA A 139 -13.56 37.40 16.53
N ARG A 140 -12.96 38.18 15.63
CA ARG A 140 -13.30 38.21 14.20
C ARG A 140 -12.33 37.31 13.43
N PHE A 141 -12.84 36.25 12.82
CA PHE A 141 -12.04 35.31 12.05
C PHE A 141 -12.09 35.61 10.56
N GLY A 142 -10.92 35.58 9.92
CA GLY A 142 -10.84 35.22 8.50
C GLY A 142 -10.97 33.71 8.38
N VAL A 143 -12.21 33.19 8.35
CA VAL A 143 -12.44 31.76 8.10
C VAL A 143 -12.30 31.53 6.60
N THR A 144 -11.27 30.78 6.21
CA THR A 144 -11.17 30.31 4.83
C THR A 144 -12.21 29.21 4.60
N MET A 145 -13.11 29.43 3.65
CA MET A 145 -14.08 28.43 3.26
C MET A 145 -13.39 27.36 2.40
N PRO A 146 -13.61 26.05 2.67
CA PRO A 146 -13.10 24.99 1.81
C PRO A 146 -13.76 25.05 0.43
N ASP A 147 -13.04 24.63 -0.61
CA ASP A 147 -13.58 24.39 -1.95
C ASP A 147 -14.26 23.01 -2.01
N PHE A 148 -13.64 22.01 -1.38
CA PHE A 148 -14.13 20.64 -1.38
C PHE A 148 -14.09 19.97 0.00
N LEU A 149 -14.94 18.95 0.13
CA LEU A 149 -15.05 18.04 1.25
C LEU A 149 -14.71 16.61 0.83
N ILE A 150 -13.89 15.93 1.61
CA ILE A 150 -13.67 14.49 1.51
C ILE A 150 -14.69 13.80 2.41
N THR A 151 -15.35 12.75 1.90
CA THR A 151 -16.25 11.89 2.67
C THR A 151 -16.04 10.44 2.29
N GLY A 152 -16.30 9.50 3.19
CA GLY A 152 -16.00 8.09 2.93
C GLY A 152 -16.07 7.21 4.17
N ALA A 153 -15.70 5.94 4.01
CA ALA A 153 -15.66 4.96 5.08
C ALA A 153 -14.73 3.78 4.75
N LEU A 154 -14.32 3.04 5.78
CA LEU A 154 -13.82 1.67 5.59
C LEU A 154 -15.03 0.77 5.33
N THR A 155 -15.15 0.24 4.13
CA THR A 155 -16.37 -0.41 3.63
C THR A 155 -16.30 -1.92 3.63
N GLU A 156 -15.10 -2.50 3.55
CA GLU A 156 -14.93 -3.95 3.58
C GLU A 156 -13.76 -4.37 4.45
N PHE A 157 -13.96 -5.51 5.11
CA PHE A 157 -12.89 -6.28 5.71
C PHE A 157 -13.19 -7.76 5.58
N ASP A 158 -12.27 -8.51 5.00
CA ASP A 158 -12.37 -9.97 4.91
C ASP A 158 -11.21 -10.63 5.66
N ARG A 159 -11.54 -11.61 6.49
CA ARG A 159 -10.57 -12.49 7.17
C ARG A 159 -10.51 -13.82 6.44
N ALA A 160 -9.68 -13.91 5.42
CA ALA A 160 -9.33 -15.20 4.86
C ALA A 160 -8.30 -15.91 5.76
N LEU A 161 -8.80 -16.68 6.74
CA LEU A 161 -8.01 -17.73 7.38
C LEU A 161 -7.78 -18.82 6.34
N SER A 162 -6.63 -18.84 5.66
CA SER A 162 -6.30 -20.01 4.82
C SER A 162 -5.89 -21.17 5.74
N GLY A 163 -6.90 -21.90 6.20
CA GLY A 163 -6.80 -23.16 6.92
C GLY A 163 -6.55 -24.35 5.99
N ALA A 164 -5.87 -24.14 4.87
CA ALA A 164 -5.42 -25.25 4.03
C ALA A 164 -3.96 -25.53 4.37
N GLY A 165 -3.76 -26.23 5.49
CA GLY A 165 -2.50 -26.89 5.76
C GLY A 165 -2.18 -27.78 4.57
N ARG A 166 -1.19 -27.38 3.75
CA ARG A 166 -0.51 -28.32 2.89
C ARG A 166 0.40 -29.12 3.82
N SER A 167 -0.19 -30.12 4.49
CA SER A 167 0.58 -31.20 5.09
C SER A 167 1.25 -31.93 3.94
N ASN A 168 2.44 -31.47 3.56
CA ASN A 168 3.34 -32.32 2.79
C ASN A 168 3.89 -33.34 3.80
N SER A 169 3.07 -34.32 4.18
CA SER A 169 3.53 -35.51 4.88
C SER A 169 4.31 -36.35 3.89
N ALA A 170 5.50 -35.89 3.52
CA ALA A 170 6.53 -36.76 3.03
C ALA A 170 7.11 -37.44 4.28
N SER A 171 6.40 -38.45 4.77
CA SER A 171 6.97 -39.44 5.68
C SER A 171 8.04 -40.18 4.89
N VAL A 172 9.28 -39.76 5.06
CA VAL A 172 10.43 -40.57 4.67
C VAL A 172 10.63 -41.56 5.81
N ASP A 173 10.01 -42.73 5.69
CA ASP A 173 10.27 -43.88 6.55
C ASP A 173 11.70 -44.36 6.33
N PHE A 174 12.63 -43.83 7.13
CA PHE A 174 13.98 -44.37 7.25
C PHE A 174 14.05 -45.24 8.50
N GLY A 175 14.10 -46.57 8.30
CA GLY A 175 14.75 -47.47 9.24
C GLY A 175 13.88 -48.56 9.88
N LYS A 176 14.13 -49.81 9.48
CA LYS A 176 13.95 -50.98 10.35
C LYS A 176 14.84 -50.83 11.58
N GLY A 177 14.29 -50.59 12.76
CA GLY A 177 15.06 -50.67 14.01
C GLY A 177 14.32 -50.12 15.22
N LYS A 178 14.21 -50.94 16.27
CA LYS A 178 13.48 -50.65 17.52
C LYS A 178 13.98 -49.36 18.20
N GLY A 179 13.06 -48.41 18.44
CA GLY A 179 13.29 -47.24 19.29
C GLY A 179 12.34 -46.10 18.92
N GLU A 180 11.12 -46.11 19.48
CA GLU A 180 10.15 -45.03 19.26
C GLU A 180 10.64 -43.72 19.88
N THR A 181 10.90 -42.72 19.05
CA THR A 181 10.95 -41.31 19.44
C THR A 181 10.33 -40.51 18.30
N ASN A 182 9.02 -40.29 18.39
CA ASN A 182 8.30 -39.39 17.50
C ASN A 182 8.61 -37.94 17.89
N ILE A 183 9.68 -37.37 17.35
CA ILE A 183 9.85 -35.91 17.28
C ILE A 183 9.35 -35.49 15.90
N GLY A 184 8.04 -35.26 15.81
CA GLY A 184 7.44 -34.57 14.67
C GLY A 184 7.50 -33.06 14.91
N ALA A 185 8.37 -32.35 14.21
CA ALA A 185 8.29 -30.90 14.13
C ALA A 185 7.23 -30.54 13.07
N ASP A 186 6.01 -30.27 13.52
CA ASP A 186 4.93 -29.77 12.66
C ASP A 186 5.21 -28.31 12.25
N PHE A 187 5.86 -28.10 11.11
CA PHE A 187 5.93 -26.77 10.48
C PHE A 187 4.61 -26.49 9.73
N LYS A 188 3.56 -26.11 10.46
CA LYS A 188 2.32 -25.58 9.87
C LYS A 188 2.60 -24.17 9.31
N ARG A 189 2.83 -24.07 8.00
CA ARG A 189 2.78 -22.81 7.26
C ARG A 189 1.32 -22.42 6.99
N THR A 190 0.69 -21.75 7.95
CA THR A 190 -0.58 -21.04 7.75
C THR A 190 -0.31 -19.69 7.10
N ALA A 191 -0.97 -19.38 5.99
CA ALA A 191 -1.02 -18.03 5.45
C ALA A 191 -2.35 -17.37 5.87
N ILE A 192 -2.34 -16.17 6.43
CA ILE A 192 -3.57 -15.42 6.70
C ILE A 192 -3.66 -14.35 5.63
N LEU A 193 -4.72 -14.39 4.82
CA LEU A 193 -5.06 -13.35 3.88
C LEU A 193 -6.10 -12.44 4.54
N SER A 194 -5.92 -11.12 4.50
CA SER A 194 -6.94 -10.18 4.96
C SER A 194 -7.13 -9.10 3.91
N ALA A 195 -8.37 -8.82 3.51
CA ALA A 195 -8.68 -7.72 2.60
C ALA A 195 -9.28 -6.55 3.37
N LEU A 196 -8.97 -5.32 2.95
CA LEU A 196 -9.46 -4.06 3.52
C LEU A 196 -9.83 -3.13 2.36
N ALA A 197 -11.04 -2.57 2.36
CA ALA A 197 -11.48 -1.59 1.36
C ALA A 197 -11.72 -0.21 1.98
N LEU A 198 -11.35 0.83 1.24
CA LEU A 198 -11.57 2.23 1.59
C LEU A 198 -12.17 2.97 0.39
N ASP A 199 -13.33 3.56 0.62
CA ASP A 199 -14.01 4.39 -0.36
C ASP A 199 -14.00 5.86 0.09
N LEU A 200 -13.41 6.72 -0.74
CA LEU A 200 -13.42 8.18 -0.56
C LEU A 200 -14.09 8.85 -1.76
N ASN A 201 -14.90 9.86 -1.49
CA ASN A 201 -15.60 10.67 -2.47
C ASN A 201 -15.28 12.15 -2.25
N LEU A 202 -15.21 12.91 -3.35
CA LEU A 202 -15.08 14.36 -3.31
C LEU A 202 -16.46 15.02 -3.39
N VAL A 203 -16.70 16.02 -2.55
CA VAL A 203 -17.95 16.79 -2.51
C VAL A 203 -17.62 18.28 -2.66
N SER A 204 -18.31 18.99 -3.54
CA SER A 204 -18.21 20.44 -3.63
C SER A 204 -18.79 21.08 -2.38
N PHE A 205 -18.02 21.95 -1.71
CA PHE A 205 -18.48 22.60 -0.48
C PHE A 205 -19.65 23.54 -0.76
N SER A 206 -19.62 24.27 -1.88
CA SER A 206 -20.64 25.26 -2.25
C SER A 206 -21.99 24.64 -2.59
N THR A 207 -22.00 23.51 -3.31
CA THR A 207 -23.25 22.85 -3.76
C THR A 207 -23.66 21.68 -2.88
N GLN A 208 -22.78 21.18 -2.00
CA GLN A 208 -22.96 19.94 -1.23
C GLN A 208 -23.24 18.71 -2.11
N GLN A 209 -22.82 18.75 -3.38
CA GLN A 209 -22.98 17.64 -4.33
C GLN A 209 -21.65 16.92 -4.50
N MET A 210 -21.70 15.60 -4.64
CA MET A 210 -20.53 14.79 -5.02
C MET A 210 -20.04 15.20 -6.41
N VAL A 211 -18.72 15.29 -6.57
CA VAL A 211 -18.10 15.56 -7.86
C VAL A 211 -18.12 14.27 -8.68
N PRO A 212 -18.83 14.22 -9.82
CA PRO A 212 -18.99 12.98 -10.57
C PRO A 212 -17.65 12.39 -11.02
N ARG A 213 -17.50 11.08 -10.87
CA ARG A 213 -16.30 10.30 -11.24
C ARG A 213 -15.02 10.64 -10.45
N VAL A 214 -15.10 11.50 -9.44
CA VAL A 214 -13.97 11.83 -8.56
C VAL A 214 -14.16 11.10 -7.21
N GLN A 215 -13.86 9.80 -7.26
CA GLN A 215 -13.82 8.91 -6.11
C GLN A 215 -12.56 8.04 -6.15
N ALA A 216 -12.10 7.60 -4.99
CA ALA A 216 -11.06 6.60 -4.83
C ALA A 216 -11.66 5.39 -4.11
N SER A 217 -11.64 4.23 -4.76
CA SER A 217 -12.15 2.97 -4.23
C SER A 217 -11.03 1.94 -4.32
N ASN A 218 -10.31 1.77 -3.21
CA ASN A 218 -9.08 0.98 -3.19
C ASN A 218 -9.21 -0.19 -2.21
N VAL A 219 -8.62 -1.31 -2.59
CA VAL A 219 -8.57 -2.52 -1.75
C VAL A 219 -7.13 -2.94 -1.53
N ILE A 220 -6.77 -3.21 -0.28
CA ILE A 220 -5.49 -3.80 0.08
C ILE A 220 -5.67 -5.21 0.63
N LYS A 221 -4.90 -6.15 0.10
CA LYS A 221 -4.83 -7.53 0.55
C LYS A 221 -3.53 -7.76 1.29
N VAL A 222 -3.61 -8.12 2.56
CA VAL A 222 -2.49 -8.42 3.45
C VAL A 222 -2.31 -9.93 3.51
N LEU A 223 -1.17 -10.44 3.06
CA LEU A 223 -0.75 -11.83 3.21
C LEU A 223 0.26 -11.91 4.35
N ASN A 224 -0.05 -12.68 5.39
CA ASN A 224 0.88 -12.95 6.49
C ASN A 224 1.31 -14.43 6.45
N PHE A 225 2.58 -14.71 6.18
CA PHE A 225 3.14 -16.06 6.21
C PHE A 225 3.64 -16.40 7.62
N SER A 226 3.11 -17.46 8.23
CA SER A 226 3.44 -17.88 9.61
C SER A 226 4.86 -18.42 9.82
N SER A 227 5.64 -18.68 8.77
CA SER A 227 7.05 -19.05 8.92
C SER A 227 7.93 -17.87 8.49
N GLU A 228 8.39 -17.11 9.47
CA GLU A 228 9.44 -16.08 9.38
C GLU A 228 9.08 -14.82 8.56
N ASP A 229 8.88 -13.70 9.27
CA ASP A 229 9.10 -12.28 8.91
C ASP A 229 8.73 -11.76 7.51
N ASN A 230 7.92 -12.50 6.77
CA ASN A 230 7.53 -12.17 5.41
C ASN A 230 6.02 -11.97 5.35
N ALA A 231 5.58 -10.73 5.51
CA ALA A 231 4.25 -10.31 5.08
C ALA A 231 4.36 -9.67 3.69
N SER A 232 3.44 -9.99 2.78
CA SER A 232 3.36 -9.37 1.46
C SER A 232 2.02 -8.66 1.27
N LEU A 233 2.04 -7.52 0.59
CA LEU A 233 0.87 -6.70 0.28
C LEU A 233 0.50 -6.80 -1.17
N GLY A 234 -0.78 -7.05 -1.46
CA GLY A 234 -1.38 -6.90 -2.78
C GLY A 234 -2.28 -5.67 -2.83
N PHE A 235 -1.97 -4.68 -3.65
CA PHE A 235 -2.82 -3.51 -3.88
C PHE A 235 -3.72 -3.69 -5.10
N TYR A 236 -4.95 -3.18 -5.04
CA TYR A 236 -5.88 -3.12 -6.18
C TYR A 236 -6.52 -1.73 -6.25
N GLY A 237 -6.41 -1.10 -7.42
CA GLY A 237 -6.98 0.22 -7.73
C GLY A 237 -6.78 0.59 -9.21
N ASP A 238 -7.55 1.55 -9.71
CA ASP A 238 -7.66 1.90 -11.14
C ASP A 238 -6.32 2.27 -11.80
N ALA A 239 -5.43 2.94 -11.07
CA ALA A 239 -4.16 3.47 -11.60
C ALA A 239 -2.90 2.72 -11.14
N PHE A 240 -3.06 1.60 -10.43
CA PHE A 240 -1.98 1.02 -9.64
C PHE A 240 -1.61 -0.42 -10.01
N GLY A 241 -2.55 -1.17 -10.60
CA GLY A 241 -2.38 -2.59 -10.91
C GLY A 241 -2.13 -3.47 -9.68
N PHE A 242 -2.05 -4.79 -9.87
CA PHE A 242 -1.65 -5.70 -8.79
C PHE A 242 -0.14 -5.63 -8.55
N LYS A 243 0.28 -5.20 -7.37
CA LYS A 243 1.68 -5.22 -6.94
C LYS A 243 1.84 -5.96 -5.63
N LEU A 244 2.78 -6.89 -5.59
CA LEU A 244 3.24 -7.62 -4.40
C LEU A 244 4.43 -6.87 -3.81
N GLU A 245 4.21 -6.11 -2.75
CA GLU A 245 5.30 -5.54 -1.95
C GLU A 245 5.69 -6.52 -0.86
N GLY A 246 6.92 -7.02 -0.97
CA GLY A 246 7.54 -7.86 0.05
C GLY A 246 8.44 -7.00 0.95
N LYS A 247 8.36 -7.28 2.26
CA LYS A 247 8.98 -6.59 3.39
C LYS A 247 8.23 -5.33 3.85
N TYR A 248 8.06 -5.28 5.18
CA TYR A 248 7.53 -4.18 5.98
C TYR A 248 6.01 -4.12 6.10
N LEU A 249 5.43 -5.08 6.81
CA LEU A 249 4.17 -4.81 7.50
C LEU A 249 4.23 -5.22 8.98
N GLN A 250 4.28 -4.21 9.83
CA GLN A 250 3.86 -4.30 11.23
C GLN A 250 2.33 -4.15 11.30
N GLY A 251 1.59 -5.17 10.85
CA GLY A 251 0.15 -5.32 11.13
C GLY A 251 -0.83 -4.46 10.31
N ARG A 252 -2.13 -4.67 10.60
CA ARG A 252 -3.29 -4.14 9.85
C ARG A 252 -3.40 -2.61 9.84
N HIS A 253 -2.96 -1.95 10.91
CA HIS A 253 -3.00 -0.49 11.01
C HIS A 253 -2.05 0.18 10.00
N SER A 254 -0.89 -0.42 9.75
CA SER A 254 0.06 0.05 8.75
C SER A 254 -0.51 -0.12 7.33
N ALA A 255 -1.25 -1.20 7.09
CA ALA A 255 -1.97 -1.42 5.83
C ALA A 255 -3.06 -0.37 5.59
N ILE A 256 -3.88 -0.05 6.60
CA ILE A 256 -4.90 1.01 6.53
C ILE A 256 -4.27 2.36 6.25
N ARG A 257 -3.18 2.72 6.94
CA ARG A 257 -2.48 3.99 6.70
C ARG A 257 -1.99 4.10 5.26
N THR A 258 -1.46 3.01 4.72
CA THR A 258 -0.99 2.95 3.33
C THR A 258 -2.16 3.09 2.35
N LEU A 259 -3.27 2.41 2.63
CA LEU A 259 -4.50 2.53 1.85
C LEU A 259 -5.05 3.97 1.85
N VAL A 260 -4.98 4.66 2.99
CA VAL A 260 -5.35 6.08 3.10
C VAL A 260 -4.44 6.97 2.27
N ASP A 261 -3.12 6.81 2.39
CA ASP A 261 -2.16 7.60 1.60
C ASP A 261 -2.42 7.43 0.09
N LEU A 262 -2.72 6.20 -0.35
CA LEU A 262 -3.06 5.88 -1.74
C LEU A 262 -4.37 6.51 -2.19
N SER A 263 -5.45 6.32 -1.42
CA SER A 263 -6.77 6.85 -1.78
C SER A 263 -6.79 8.38 -1.81
N VAL A 264 -6.03 9.05 -0.94
CA VAL A 264 -5.90 10.52 -0.98
C VAL A 264 -5.13 10.96 -2.22
N LEU A 265 -4.03 10.28 -2.57
CA LEU A 265 -3.26 10.57 -3.79
C LEU A 265 -4.14 10.47 -5.04
N GLU A 266 -4.88 9.38 -5.18
CA GLU A 266 -5.80 9.17 -6.30
C GLU A 266 -6.93 10.20 -6.33
N LEU A 267 -7.59 10.44 -5.20
CA LEU A 267 -8.70 11.38 -5.13
C LEU A 267 -8.26 12.79 -5.54
N MET A 268 -7.11 13.26 -5.04
CA MET A 268 -6.57 14.58 -5.35
C MET A 268 -6.00 14.65 -6.77
N GLY A 269 -5.43 13.56 -7.27
CA GLY A 269 -5.00 13.44 -8.66
C GLY A 269 -6.16 13.55 -9.65
N LYS A 270 -7.26 12.83 -9.38
CA LYS A 270 -8.53 12.93 -10.11
C LYS A 270 -9.13 14.33 -10.03
N ALA A 271 -9.17 14.93 -8.83
CA ALA A 271 -9.72 16.26 -8.60
C ALA A 271 -8.99 17.35 -9.39
N THR A 272 -7.66 17.25 -9.49
CA THR A 272 -6.82 18.25 -10.16
C THR A 272 -6.52 17.92 -11.62
N ASN A 273 -6.95 16.75 -12.13
CA ASN A 273 -6.58 16.20 -13.44
C ASN A 273 -5.05 16.16 -13.66
N THR A 274 -4.31 15.79 -12.62
CA THR A 274 -2.84 15.74 -12.61
C THR A 274 -2.39 14.28 -12.63
N PRO A 275 -1.32 13.89 -13.36
CA PRO A 275 -0.90 12.49 -13.51
C PRO A 275 -0.25 11.90 -12.26
N TYR A 276 -1.05 11.73 -11.20
CA TYR A 276 -0.62 11.24 -9.89
C TYR A 276 0.02 9.84 -9.95
N TRP A 277 -0.35 9.01 -10.92
CA TRP A 277 0.27 7.69 -11.17
C TRP A 277 1.76 7.77 -11.51
N ARG A 278 2.28 8.95 -11.88
CA ARG A 278 3.73 9.15 -12.07
C ARG A 278 4.48 9.37 -10.76
N CYS A 279 3.80 9.55 -9.64
CA CYS A 279 4.42 9.75 -8.33
C CYS A 279 4.79 8.44 -7.63
N ILE A 280 4.31 7.31 -8.18
CA ILE A 280 4.46 5.97 -7.62
C ILE A 280 5.19 5.03 -8.59
N PRO A 281 5.92 4.02 -8.07
CA PRO A 281 6.59 3.04 -8.93
C PRO A 281 5.58 2.22 -9.74
N GLY A 282 5.80 2.09 -11.04
CA GLY A 282 4.98 1.28 -11.96
C GLY A 282 3.50 1.68 -12.03
N GLY A 283 3.15 2.95 -11.78
CA GLY A 283 1.78 3.42 -11.92
C GLY A 283 1.32 3.39 -13.38
N THR A 284 0.03 3.15 -13.58
CA THR A 284 -0.62 3.14 -14.89
C THR A 284 -1.51 4.37 -15.05
N PRO A 285 -1.67 4.91 -16.27
CA PRO A 285 -2.56 6.04 -16.50
C PRO A 285 -3.98 5.79 -15.98
N ASP A 286 -4.51 6.74 -15.22
CA ASP A 286 -5.88 6.69 -14.73
C ASP A 286 -6.87 7.03 -15.87
N PRO A 287 -7.80 6.14 -16.22
CA PRO A 287 -8.73 6.37 -17.31
C PRO A 287 -9.64 7.58 -17.09
N VAL A 288 -9.99 7.93 -15.84
CA VAL A 288 -10.79 9.11 -15.51
C VAL A 288 -10.02 10.38 -15.81
N VAL A 289 -8.77 10.49 -15.36
CA VAL A 289 -7.94 11.68 -15.60
C VAL A 289 -7.65 11.84 -17.09
N VAL A 290 -7.31 10.74 -17.77
CA VAL A 290 -7.05 10.72 -19.22
C VAL A 290 -8.29 11.14 -20.00
N ASP A 291 -9.47 10.59 -19.67
CA ASP A 291 -10.74 10.93 -20.33
C ASP A 291 -11.15 12.39 -20.06
N ASN A 292 -11.00 12.87 -18.82
CA ASN A 292 -11.29 14.26 -18.46
C ASN A 292 -10.38 15.24 -19.20
N MET A 293 -9.08 14.95 -19.28
CA MET A 293 -8.12 15.78 -19.99
C MET A 293 -8.37 15.75 -21.50
N ARG A 294 -8.69 14.58 -22.07
CA ARG A 294 -9.08 14.44 -23.48
C ARG A 294 -10.28 15.30 -23.82
N LYS A 295 -11.38 15.12 -23.10
CA LYS A 295 -12.61 15.89 -23.31
C LYS A 295 -12.37 17.39 -23.18
N SER A 296 -11.60 17.78 -22.16
CA SER A 296 -11.25 19.19 -21.95
C SER A 296 -10.45 19.74 -23.12
N PHE A 297 -9.44 19.00 -23.60
CA PHE A 297 -8.61 19.40 -24.73
C PHE A 297 -9.38 19.46 -26.05
N GLU A 298 -10.20 18.45 -26.34
CA GLU A 298 -10.99 18.36 -27.58
C GLU A 298 -12.05 19.47 -27.69
N ALA A 299 -12.56 19.95 -26.55
CA ALA A 299 -13.50 21.07 -26.50
C ALA A 299 -12.85 22.44 -26.77
N LEU A 300 -11.51 22.56 -26.76
CA LEU A 300 -10.81 23.82 -26.97
C LEU A 300 -10.77 24.20 -28.46
N THR A 301 -10.80 25.51 -28.72
CA THR A 301 -10.50 26.05 -30.05
C THR A 301 -9.03 25.79 -30.41
N PRO A 302 -8.68 25.73 -31.72
CA PRO A 302 -7.29 25.51 -32.14
C PRO A 302 -6.29 26.49 -31.51
N GLN A 303 -6.66 27.77 -31.38
CA GLN A 303 -5.82 28.81 -30.78
C GLN A 303 -5.54 28.52 -29.30
N VAL A 304 -6.56 28.11 -28.54
CA VAL A 304 -6.40 27.79 -27.11
C VAL A 304 -5.61 26.49 -26.93
N LYS A 305 -5.79 25.49 -27.81
CA LYS A 305 -4.93 24.29 -27.84
C LYS A 305 -3.45 24.66 -28.02
N ILE A 306 -3.15 25.55 -28.97
CA ILE A 306 -1.77 26.03 -29.18
C ILE A 306 -1.24 26.74 -27.93
N GLY A 307 -2.05 27.59 -27.29
CA GLY A 307 -1.67 28.22 -26.02
C GLY A 307 -1.33 27.21 -24.93
N LEU A 308 -2.14 26.15 -24.77
CA LEU A 308 -1.88 25.07 -23.82
C LEU A 308 -0.60 24.27 -24.17
N ILE A 309 -0.36 24.02 -25.45
CA ILE A 309 0.89 23.39 -25.94
C ILE A 309 2.10 24.27 -25.59
N GLN A 310 2.03 25.57 -25.83
CA GLN A 310 3.10 26.53 -25.49
C GLN A 310 3.36 26.57 -23.98
N VAL A 311 2.31 26.59 -23.16
CA VAL A 311 2.42 26.48 -21.70
C VAL A 311 3.09 25.16 -21.31
N THR A 312 2.71 24.05 -21.94
CA THR A 312 3.28 22.73 -21.65
C THR A 312 4.76 22.68 -22.05
N LEU A 313 5.13 23.20 -23.22
CA LEU A 313 6.52 23.31 -23.68
C LEU A 313 7.39 24.11 -22.71
N ARG A 314 6.89 25.20 -22.13
CA ARG A 314 7.62 25.94 -21.08
C ARG A 314 7.94 25.06 -19.87
N LYS A 315 7.06 24.11 -19.51
CA LYS A 315 7.32 23.14 -18.43
C LYS A 315 8.42 22.13 -18.79
N TYR A 316 8.73 21.96 -20.08
CA TYR A 316 9.92 21.23 -20.55
C TYR A 316 11.20 22.09 -20.55
N GLY A 317 11.11 23.38 -20.19
CA GLY A 317 12.22 24.34 -20.24
C GLY A 317 12.38 25.03 -21.59
N GLU A 318 11.44 24.86 -22.52
CA GLU A 318 11.47 25.53 -23.83
C GLU A 318 11.08 27.00 -23.70
N ASN A 319 11.87 27.89 -24.31
CA ASN A 319 11.63 29.32 -24.29
C ASN A 319 10.70 29.75 -25.44
N VAL A 320 9.41 29.42 -25.32
CA VAL A 320 8.37 29.79 -26.29
C VAL A 320 7.48 30.92 -25.78
N ALA A 321 7.06 31.83 -26.64
CA ALA A 321 6.06 32.84 -26.29
C ALA A 321 4.65 32.22 -26.29
N ILE A 322 3.79 32.58 -25.32
CA ILE A 322 2.39 32.15 -25.34
C ILE A 322 1.61 33.16 -26.18
N ASN A 323 1.59 32.95 -27.50
CA ASN A 323 0.92 33.82 -28.48
C ASN A 323 -0.27 33.13 -29.18
N GLN A 324 -0.55 31.86 -28.84
CA GLN A 324 -1.63 31.05 -29.44
C GLN A 324 -1.48 30.84 -30.95
N GLN A 325 -0.28 31.03 -31.48
CA GLN A 325 0.06 30.83 -32.88
C GLN A 325 1.13 29.73 -32.99
N LEU A 326 0.96 28.82 -33.93
CA LEU A 326 1.94 27.76 -34.20
C LEU A 326 3.09 28.34 -35.03
N ASP A 327 3.82 29.27 -34.43
CA ASP A 327 4.95 29.98 -35.03
C ASP A 327 6.20 29.09 -35.12
N ALA A 328 7.21 29.56 -35.86
CA ALA A 328 8.45 28.81 -36.08
C ALA A 328 9.17 28.43 -34.76
N PRO A 329 9.27 29.30 -33.73
CA PRO A 329 9.80 28.90 -32.42
C PRO A 329 9.02 27.75 -31.75
N THR A 330 7.69 27.79 -31.78
CA THR A 330 6.86 26.73 -31.21
C THR A 330 7.04 25.41 -31.95
N GLN A 331 7.08 25.43 -33.29
CA GLN A 331 7.30 24.24 -34.12
C GLN A 331 8.68 23.62 -33.86
N GLU A 332 9.73 24.43 -33.73
CA GLU A 332 11.08 23.95 -33.45
C GLU A 332 11.20 23.37 -32.03
N ALA A 333 10.56 23.99 -31.03
CA ALA A 333 10.49 23.46 -29.67
C ALA A 333 9.77 22.10 -29.63
N LEU A 334 8.64 21.96 -30.33
CA LEU A 334 7.95 20.68 -30.50
C LEU A 334 8.87 19.63 -31.09
N ARG A 335 9.53 19.93 -32.22
CA ARG A 335 10.45 19.00 -32.89
C ARG A 335 11.55 18.52 -31.94
N ARG A 336 12.13 19.41 -31.12
CA ARG A 336 13.16 19.04 -30.13
C ARG A 336 12.63 18.13 -29.02
N VAL A 337 11.46 18.45 -28.46
CA VAL A 337 10.86 17.64 -27.40
C VAL A 337 10.48 16.26 -27.92
N TYR A 338 9.82 16.16 -29.08
CA TYR A 338 9.38 14.88 -29.63
C TYR A 338 10.55 14.02 -30.14
N SER A 339 11.52 14.58 -30.84
CA SER A 339 12.70 13.83 -31.28
C SER A 339 13.53 13.28 -30.10
N SER A 340 13.58 14.00 -28.98
CA SER A 340 14.33 13.55 -27.80
C SER A 340 13.58 12.55 -26.92
N ARG A 341 12.25 12.66 -26.78
CA ARG A 341 11.46 11.88 -25.81
C ARG A 341 10.49 10.88 -26.41
N TYR A 342 10.06 11.12 -27.64
CA TYR A 342 9.07 10.30 -28.32
C TYR A 342 9.54 9.95 -29.75
N PRO A 343 10.77 9.44 -29.95
CA PRO A 343 11.30 9.12 -31.28
C PRO A 343 10.40 8.14 -32.05
N GLN A 344 9.64 7.31 -31.35
CA GLN A 344 8.66 6.37 -31.92
C GLN A 344 7.47 7.05 -32.61
N LEU A 345 7.16 8.31 -32.29
CA LEU A 345 6.06 9.05 -32.91
C LEU A 345 6.49 9.77 -34.20
N GLY A 346 7.79 9.81 -34.50
CA GLY A 346 8.36 10.46 -35.67
C GLY A 346 8.34 11.99 -35.60
N ASP A 347 8.72 12.64 -36.71
CA ASP A 347 8.87 14.10 -36.81
C ASP A 347 7.54 14.83 -37.15
N THR A 348 6.48 14.11 -37.50
CA THR A 348 5.21 14.67 -37.98
C THR A 348 4.05 14.40 -37.01
N VAL A 349 4.22 14.78 -35.74
CA VAL A 349 3.16 14.64 -34.73
C VAL A 349 2.17 15.79 -34.85
N ASP A 350 0.90 15.47 -35.11
CA ASP A 350 -0.19 16.44 -35.00
C ASP A 350 -0.52 16.69 -33.53
N VAL A 351 0.12 17.70 -32.94
CA VAL A 351 -0.08 18.09 -31.54
C VAL A 351 -1.44 18.73 -31.26
N LEU A 352 -2.23 19.06 -32.30
CA LEU A 352 -3.60 19.56 -32.13
C LEU A 352 -4.60 18.42 -31.96
N SER A 353 -4.20 17.20 -32.31
CA SER A 353 -4.90 15.96 -31.97
C SER A 353 -4.59 15.52 -30.53
N TRP A 354 -5.50 14.76 -29.94
CA TRP A 354 -5.29 14.18 -28.60
C TRP A 354 -4.05 13.26 -28.58
N GLN A 355 -3.86 12.46 -29.63
CA GLN A 355 -2.76 11.50 -29.73
C GLN A 355 -1.40 12.19 -29.73
N GLY A 356 -1.32 13.38 -30.34
CA GLY A 356 -0.13 14.21 -30.26
C GLY A 356 0.01 14.84 -28.88
N PHE A 357 -1.03 15.49 -28.36
CA PHE A 357 -0.95 16.26 -27.12
C PHE A 357 -0.76 15.42 -25.84
N GLU A 358 -1.39 14.24 -25.75
CA GLU A 358 -1.37 13.37 -24.58
C GLU A 358 0.05 13.10 -24.02
N PRO A 359 1.02 12.59 -24.83
CA PRO A 359 2.37 12.33 -24.35
C PRO A 359 3.08 13.61 -23.89
N LEU A 360 2.83 14.74 -24.56
CA LEU A 360 3.41 16.04 -24.18
C LEU A 360 2.86 16.51 -22.82
N PHE A 361 1.55 16.38 -22.59
CA PHE A 361 0.97 16.80 -21.32
C PHE A 361 1.36 15.89 -20.17
N PHE A 362 1.21 14.58 -20.33
CA PHE A 362 1.48 13.63 -19.25
C PHE A 362 2.96 13.30 -19.08
N GLY A 363 3.83 13.72 -20.00
CA GLY A 363 5.26 13.42 -19.97
C GLY A 363 6.16 14.58 -19.55
N VAL A 364 5.60 15.65 -18.98
CA VAL A 364 6.39 16.78 -18.45
C VAL A 364 7.48 16.23 -17.50
N PRO A 365 8.76 16.59 -17.65
CA PRO A 365 9.84 16.00 -16.87
C PRO A 365 9.67 16.24 -15.36
N MET A 366 9.85 15.19 -14.56
CA MET A 366 9.79 15.25 -13.09
C MET A 366 11.12 14.80 -12.48
N PRO A 367 11.53 15.35 -11.32
CA PRO A 367 12.81 14.99 -10.67
C PRO A 367 13.00 13.51 -10.37
N TRP A 368 11.90 12.77 -10.18
CA TRP A 368 11.90 11.35 -9.80
C TRP A 368 11.71 10.38 -10.98
N ASP A 369 11.56 10.86 -12.22
CA ASP A 369 11.35 9.99 -13.38
C ASP A 369 12.48 8.95 -13.52
N GLY A 370 13.74 9.36 -13.29
CA GLY A 370 14.89 8.44 -13.31
C GLY A 370 14.94 7.46 -12.13
N GLN A 371 14.33 7.81 -10.99
CA GLN A 371 14.30 6.97 -9.79
C GLN A 371 13.22 5.89 -9.87
N LEU A 372 12.06 6.22 -10.46
CA LEU A 372 10.91 5.32 -10.58
C LEU A 372 10.92 4.45 -11.84
N ALA A 373 11.76 4.78 -12.83
CA ALA A 373 11.96 3.97 -14.03
C ALA A 373 12.80 2.70 -13.79
N ALA A 374 13.55 2.63 -12.68
CA ALA A 374 14.25 1.40 -12.31
C ALA A 374 13.24 0.34 -11.86
N PRO A 375 13.22 -0.87 -12.46
CA PRO A 375 12.42 -1.95 -11.91
C PRO A 375 12.88 -2.19 -10.47
N SER A 376 11.94 -2.16 -9.54
CA SER A 376 12.19 -2.68 -8.19
C SER A 376 12.81 -4.07 -8.38
N PRO A 377 13.97 -4.39 -7.74
CA PRO A 377 14.65 -5.65 -7.99
C PRO A 377 13.64 -6.76 -7.80
N ALA A 378 13.35 -7.46 -8.90
CA ALA A 378 12.41 -8.56 -8.91
C ALA A 378 12.77 -9.49 -7.75
N THR A 379 11.84 -9.64 -6.81
CA THR A 379 11.81 -10.77 -5.90
C THR A 379 12.15 -12.01 -6.71
N VAL A 380 13.24 -12.66 -6.33
CA VAL A 380 13.69 -13.93 -6.90
C VAL A 380 12.49 -14.86 -6.97
N THR A 381 11.95 -15.05 -8.18
CA THR A 381 11.01 -16.12 -8.46
C THR A 381 11.75 -17.40 -8.10
N PRO A 382 11.30 -18.23 -7.14
CA PRO A 382 11.85 -19.56 -7.03
C PRO A 382 11.59 -20.23 -8.37
N ALA A 383 12.67 -20.67 -9.03
CA ALA A 383 12.61 -21.35 -10.30
C ALA A 383 11.50 -22.40 -10.25
N ALA A 384 10.55 -22.33 -11.19
CA ALA A 384 9.60 -23.38 -11.44
C ALA A 384 10.40 -24.66 -11.66
N GLY A 385 10.37 -25.56 -10.67
CA GLY A 385 10.99 -26.87 -10.75
C GLY A 385 10.46 -27.55 -12.01
N THR A 386 11.37 -27.79 -12.94
CA THR A 386 11.16 -28.63 -14.12
C THR A 386 10.51 -29.93 -13.69
N VAL A 387 9.24 -30.11 -14.08
CA VAL A 387 8.57 -31.41 -14.04
C VAL A 387 9.37 -32.35 -14.96
N PRO A 388 9.95 -33.45 -14.46
CA PRO A 388 10.54 -34.45 -15.34
C PRO A 388 9.41 -35.08 -16.17
N PRO A 389 9.62 -35.35 -17.47
CA PRO A 389 8.61 -36.00 -18.29
C PRO A 389 8.30 -37.39 -17.72
N ALA A 390 7.01 -37.72 -17.67
CA ALA A 390 6.49 -39.00 -17.22
C ALA A 390 7.19 -40.15 -17.96
N ALA A 391 7.87 -41.02 -17.21
CA ALA A 391 8.39 -42.28 -17.72
C ALA A 391 7.22 -43.15 -18.18
N SER A 392 7.23 -43.49 -19.47
CA SER A 392 6.34 -44.45 -20.11
C SER A 392 6.38 -45.79 -19.37
N ALA A 393 5.21 -46.32 -19.02
CA ALA A 393 5.03 -47.64 -18.43
C ALA A 393 5.61 -48.74 -19.34
N PRO A 394 6.33 -49.74 -18.81
CA PRO A 394 6.76 -50.87 -19.61
C PRO A 394 5.55 -51.76 -19.93
N ALA A 395 5.44 -52.12 -21.21
CA ALA A 395 4.50 -53.11 -21.71
C ALA A 395 4.70 -54.44 -20.97
N ARG A 396 3.64 -54.96 -20.33
CA ARG A 396 3.59 -56.36 -19.93
C ARG A 396 3.41 -57.20 -21.19
N THR A 397 4.50 -57.83 -21.63
CA THR A 397 4.47 -59.06 -22.40
C THR A 397 3.91 -60.18 -21.51
N GLY A 398 3.01 -60.98 -22.07
CA GLY A 398 2.19 -61.94 -21.32
C GLY A 398 2.90 -63.18 -20.80
N ALA A 399 2.20 -63.84 -19.89
CA ALA A 399 1.96 -65.27 -19.82
C ALA A 399 0.57 -65.47 -19.20
#